data_AF-A0A4R6MDG7-F1
#
_entry.id   AF-A0A4R6MDG7-F1
#
_cell.length_a   1.000
_cell.length_b   1.000
_cell.length_c   1.000
_cell.angle_alpha   90.00
_cell.angle_beta   90.00
_cell.angle_gamma   90.00
#
_symmetry.space_group_name_H-M   'P 1'
#
loop_
_entity.id
_entity.type
_entity.pdbx_description
1 polymer ?
#
loop_
_entity_poly.entity_id
_entity_poly.type
_entity_poly.pdbx_seq_one_letter_code
_entity_poly.pdbx_strand_id
1 'polypeptide(L)'
;MLITFHNIKYILIMCFKMSVAIFLFRGFFSEIELNIVNLIPFLLSSVIGATLAFLYLYLFPSQRKYKFLTFFIPGVVLEVLIITTGLSNFWLIDELILMLCFIIGGQELSKPESKSL
;
A
#
# COMPACT_ATOMS: atom_id res chain seq x y z
N MET A 1 -17.69 0.92 11.08
CA MET A 1 -17.38 -0.44 10.55
C MET A 1 -15.96 -0.39 9.99
N LEU A 2 -15.10 -1.42 10.07
CA LEU A 2 -13.69 -1.29 9.60
C LEU A 2 -13.61 -1.04 8.08
N ILE A 3 -14.60 -1.57 7.37
CA ILE A 3 -14.78 -1.44 5.93
C ILE A 3 -16.14 -0.79 5.69
N THR A 4 -16.15 0.38 5.08
CA THR A 4 -17.33 0.89 4.38
C THR A 4 -17.04 0.84 2.88
N PHE A 5 -18.09 0.68 2.06
CA PHE A 5 -17.95 0.73 0.61
C PHE A 5 -17.27 2.03 0.14
N HIS A 6 -17.52 3.13 0.87
CA HIS A 6 -16.86 4.41 0.67
C HIS A 6 -15.34 4.30 0.85
N ASN A 7 -14.87 3.81 2.00
CA ASN A 7 -13.44 3.72 2.30
C ASN A 7 -12.69 2.77 1.34
N ILE A 8 -13.30 1.64 0.96
CA ILE A 8 -12.71 0.72 -0.04
C ILE A 8 -12.49 1.46 -1.36
N LYS A 9 -13.49 2.19 -1.84
CA LYS A 9 -13.39 2.91 -3.12
C LYS A 9 -12.23 3.90 -3.11
N TYR A 10 -12.07 4.67 -2.03
CA TYR A 10 -10.95 5.63 -1.92
C TYR A 10 -9.59 4.93 -1.91
N ILE A 11 -9.46 3.84 -1.16
CA ILE A 11 -8.20 3.10 -1.06
C ILE A 11 -7.83 2.49 -2.41
N LEU A 12 -8.79 1.87 -3.11
CA LEU A 12 -8.55 1.32 -4.45
C LEU A 12 -8.12 2.41 -5.44
N ILE A 13 -8.79 3.56 -5.44
CA ILE A 13 -8.43 4.68 -6.31
C ILE A 13 -7.02 5.21 -5.96
N MET A 14 -6.70 5.32 -4.68
CA MET A 14 -5.39 5.82 -4.24
C MET A 14 -4.27 4.83 -4.59
N CYS A 15 -4.47 3.53 -4.33
CA CYS A 15 -3.55 2.46 -4.71
C CYS A 15 -3.28 2.49 -6.22
N PHE A 16 -4.34 2.54 -7.03
CA PHE A 16 -4.22 2.61 -8.48
C PHE A 16 -3.43 3.84 -8.94
N LYS A 17 -3.76 5.04 -8.41
CA LYS A 17 -3.04 6.28 -8.75
C LYS A 17 -1.56 6.19 -8.38
N MET A 18 -1.25 5.63 -7.23
CA MET A 18 0.13 5.53 -6.75
C MET A 18 0.95 4.53 -7.56
N SER A 19 0.38 3.35 -7.88
CA SER A 19 0.99 2.38 -8.78
C SER A 19 1.30 2.98 -10.15
N VAL A 20 0.32 3.66 -10.75
CA VAL A 20 0.52 4.30 -12.06
C VAL A 20 1.55 5.42 -11.98
N ALA A 21 1.51 6.27 -10.94
CA ALA A 21 2.44 7.37 -10.79
C ALA A 21 3.89 6.90 -10.65
N ILE A 22 4.16 5.90 -9.79
CA ILE A 22 5.51 5.38 -9.60
C ILE A 22 5.98 4.56 -10.81
N PHE A 23 5.09 3.80 -11.45
CA PHE A 23 5.40 3.11 -12.71
C PHE A 23 5.84 4.10 -13.79
N LEU A 24 5.10 5.19 -13.99
CA LEU A 24 5.46 6.24 -14.94
C LEU A 24 6.76 6.95 -14.53
N PHE A 25 6.96 7.21 -13.25
CA PHE A 25 8.19 7.81 -12.73
C PHE A 25 9.40 6.91 -13.05
N ARG A 26 9.38 5.64 -12.65
CA ARG A 26 10.47 4.68 -12.92
C ARG A 26 10.71 4.48 -14.43
N GLY A 27 9.64 4.46 -15.22
CA GLY A 27 9.78 4.41 -16.69
C GLY A 27 10.41 5.67 -17.29
N PHE A 28 10.12 6.86 -16.75
CA PHE A 28 10.74 8.11 -17.18
C PHE A 28 12.25 8.14 -16.88
N PHE A 29 12.67 7.56 -15.74
CA PHE A 29 14.08 7.40 -15.39
C PHE A 29 14.76 6.20 -16.06
N SER A 30 14.07 5.52 -16.99
CA SER A 30 14.58 4.35 -17.72
C SER A 30 14.99 3.17 -16.81
N GLU A 31 14.46 3.10 -15.60
CA GLU A 31 14.67 1.97 -14.68
C GLU A 31 13.89 0.73 -15.13
N ILE A 32 12.73 0.95 -15.78
CA ILE A 32 11.84 -0.09 -16.28
C ILE A 32 11.29 0.29 -17.66
N GLU A 33 10.96 -0.71 -18.48
CA GLU A 33 10.24 -0.47 -19.73
C GLU A 33 8.76 -0.17 -19.46
N LEU A 34 8.23 0.86 -20.12
CA LEU A 34 6.82 1.24 -20.05
C LEU A 34 5.94 0.29 -20.88
N ASN A 35 5.71 -0.91 -20.38
CA ASN A 35 4.80 -1.88 -20.95
C ASN A 35 3.78 -2.39 -19.91
N ILE A 36 2.67 -2.99 -20.37
CA ILE A 36 1.60 -3.47 -19.49
C ILE A 36 2.09 -4.55 -18.53
N VAL A 37 3.03 -5.38 -18.97
CA VAL A 37 3.60 -6.47 -18.17
C VAL A 37 4.26 -5.87 -16.91
N ASN A 38 5.12 -4.87 -17.08
CA ASN A 38 5.82 -4.18 -15.98
C ASN A 38 4.89 -3.34 -15.09
N LEU A 39 3.64 -3.08 -15.48
CA LEU A 39 2.65 -2.44 -14.60
C LEU A 39 2.03 -3.44 -13.59
N ILE A 40 1.99 -4.74 -13.93
CA ILE A 40 1.36 -5.77 -13.11
C ILE A 40 1.94 -5.83 -11.69
N PRO A 41 3.27 -5.84 -11.48
CA PRO A 41 3.85 -5.91 -10.13
C PRO A 41 3.45 -4.70 -9.27
N PHE A 42 3.37 -3.51 -9.86
CA PHE A 42 2.95 -2.28 -9.18
C PHE A 42 1.48 -2.37 -8.75
N LEU A 43 0.60 -2.87 -9.62
CA LEU A 43 -0.80 -3.04 -9.27
C LEU A 43 -0.98 -4.13 -8.21
N LEU A 44 -0.34 -5.28 -8.36
CA LEU A 44 -0.42 -6.38 -7.42
C LEU A 44 0.08 -5.97 -6.03
N SER A 45 1.25 -5.33 -5.97
CA SER A 45 1.86 -4.85 -4.72
C SER A 45 0.97 -3.85 -4.00
N SER A 46 0.25 -3.00 -4.74
CA SER A 46 -0.66 -2.02 -4.15
C SER A 46 -1.85 -2.67 -3.45
N VAL A 47 -2.41 -3.71 -4.07
CA VAL A 47 -3.53 -4.48 -3.51
C VAL A 47 -3.07 -5.26 -2.28
N ILE A 48 -1.88 -5.88 -2.35
CA ILE A 48 -1.29 -6.58 -1.22
C ILE A 48 -1.05 -5.61 -0.05
N GLY A 49 -0.41 -4.46 -0.30
CA GLY A 49 -0.15 -3.45 0.71
C GLY A 49 -1.42 -2.96 1.41
N ALA A 50 -2.47 -2.64 0.64
CA ALA A 50 -3.77 -2.24 1.20
C ALA A 50 -4.44 -3.37 2.01
N THR A 51 -4.34 -4.61 1.54
CA THR A 51 -4.88 -5.79 2.24
C THR A 51 -4.15 -6.03 3.55
N LEU A 52 -2.83 -5.88 3.57
CA LEU A 52 -2.02 -5.98 4.78
C LEU A 52 -2.35 -4.87 5.77
N ALA A 53 -2.57 -3.64 5.31
CA ALA A 53 -2.99 -2.54 6.17
C ALA A 53 -4.35 -2.83 6.82
N PHE A 54 -5.28 -3.39 6.06
CA PHE A 54 -6.56 -3.85 6.57
C PHE A 54 -6.39 -4.95 7.62
N LEU A 55 -5.61 -5.99 7.32
CA LEU A 55 -5.36 -7.10 8.24
C LEU A 55 -4.69 -6.61 9.53
N TYR A 56 -3.73 -5.69 9.43
CA TYR A 56 -3.05 -5.08 10.56
C TYR A 56 -4.04 -4.35 11.47
N LEU A 57 -4.93 -3.52 10.92
CA LEU A 57 -5.95 -2.82 11.70
C LEU A 57 -7.05 -3.72 12.25
N TYR A 58 -7.31 -4.84 11.57
CA TYR A 58 -8.21 -5.87 12.06
C TYR A 58 -7.65 -6.57 13.31
N LEU A 59 -6.35 -6.92 13.28
CA LEU A 59 -5.66 -7.56 14.40
C LEU A 59 -5.34 -6.59 15.55
N PHE A 60 -5.03 -5.33 15.23
CA PHE A 60 -4.63 -4.31 16.20
C PHE A 60 -5.55 -3.08 16.14
N PRO A 61 -6.83 -3.20 16.52
CA PRO A 61 -7.80 -2.11 16.39
C PRO A 61 -7.47 -0.88 17.23
N SER A 62 -6.69 -1.03 18.32
CA SER A 62 -6.20 0.08 19.15
C SER A 62 -5.30 1.06 18.38
N GLN A 63 -4.66 0.59 17.30
CA GLN A 63 -3.72 1.38 16.50
C GLN A 63 -4.39 2.43 15.61
N ARG A 64 -5.73 2.40 15.46
CA ARG A 64 -6.47 3.42 14.69
C ARG A 64 -6.34 4.84 15.23
N LYS A 65 -6.02 4.99 16.52
CA LYS A 65 -5.92 6.31 17.18
C LYS A 65 -4.59 7.00 16.93
N TYR A 66 -3.61 6.30 16.37
CA TYR A 66 -2.21 6.74 16.36
C TYR A 66 -1.72 7.15 14.97
N LYS A 67 -0.76 8.07 14.97
CA LYS A 67 -0.22 8.84 13.83
C LYS A 67 0.50 7.96 12.79
N PHE A 68 0.97 8.59 11.69
CA PHE A 68 1.81 8.02 10.61
C PHE A 68 2.83 6.95 11.07
N LEU A 69 3.52 7.17 12.19
CA LEU A 69 4.52 6.24 12.75
C LEU A 69 4.00 4.82 12.97
N THR A 70 2.72 4.69 13.30
CA THR A 70 2.04 3.41 13.58
C THR A 70 2.01 2.46 12.38
N PHE A 71 2.02 3.03 11.17
CA PHE A 71 2.10 2.26 9.94
C PHE A 71 3.50 2.33 9.33
N PHE A 72 4.24 3.42 9.56
CA PHE A 72 5.60 3.56 9.05
C PHE A 72 6.54 2.47 9.61
N ILE A 73 6.56 2.27 10.93
CA ILE A 73 7.44 1.26 11.54
C ILE A 73 7.15 -0.14 10.99
N PRO A 74 5.91 -0.66 11.03
CA PRO A 74 5.62 -1.98 10.45
C PRO A 74 5.79 -2.03 8.93
N GLY A 75 5.58 -0.92 8.21
CA GLY A 75 5.85 -0.83 6.77
C GLY A 75 7.33 -1.00 6.43
N VAL A 76 8.21 -0.33 7.17
CA VAL A 76 9.67 -0.47 7.01
C VAL A 76 10.13 -1.88 7.43
N VAL A 77 9.59 -2.43 8.52
CA VAL A 77 9.89 -3.82 8.92
C VAL A 77 9.50 -4.80 7.81
N LEU A 78 8.34 -4.59 7.18
CA LEU A 78 7.88 -5.41 6.08
C LEU A 78 8.79 -5.30 4.84
N GLU A 79 9.24 -4.10 4.50
CA GLU A 79 10.22 -3.88 3.42
C GLU A 79 11.54 -4.62 3.68
N VAL A 80 12.10 -4.50 4.89
CA VAL A 80 13.32 -5.22 5.28
C VAL A 80 13.13 -6.73 5.20
N LEU A 81 11.97 -7.25 5.60
CA LEU A 81 11.66 -8.68 5.48
C LEU A 81 11.60 -9.13 4.02
N ILE A 82 10.98 -8.35 3.13
CA ILE A 82 10.89 -8.69 1.70
C ILE A 82 12.28 -8.72 1.07
N ILE A 83 13.13 -7.74 1.37
CA ILE A 83 14.51 -7.67 0.85
C ILE A 83 15.34 -8.84 1.38
N THR A 84 15.31 -9.11 2.69
CA THR A 84 16.15 -10.16 3.32
C THR A 84 15.73 -11.58 2.94
N THR A 85 14.46 -11.81 2.65
CA THR A 85 13.95 -13.10 2.15
C THR A 85 14.20 -13.30 0.66
N GLY A 86 14.62 -12.25 -0.06
CA GLY A 86 14.78 -12.26 -1.51
C GLY A 86 13.46 -12.31 -2.26
N LEU A 87 12.33 -12.07 -1.58
CA LEU A 87 11.01 -11.93 -2.21
C LEU A 87 10.99 -10.77 -3.22
N SER A 88 11.79 -9.74 -2.97
CA SER A 88 12.11 -8.63 -3.90
C SER A 88 12.65 -9.08 -5.26
N ASN A 89 13.37 -10.20 -5.29
CA ASN A 89 14.00 -10.70 -6.51
C ASN A 89 13.00 -11.41 -7.42
N PHE A 90 11.85 -11.80 -6.87
CA PHE A 90 10.73 -12.24 -7.68
C PHE A 90 10.05 -10.99 -8.21
N TRP A 91 10.02 -10.83 -9.54
CA TRP A 91 9.40 -9.72 -10.28
C TRP A 91 7.91 -9.45 -9.93
N LEU A 92 7.32 -10.23 -9.02
CA LEU A 92 5.94 -10.14 -8.58
C LEU A 92 5.66 -8.99 -7.60
N ILE A 93 6.66 -8.55 -6.82
CA ILE A 93 6.45 -7.56 -5.75
C ILE A 93 7.38 -6.37 -5.94
N ASP A 94 6.80 -5.18 -5.95
CA ASP A 94 7.49 -3.90 -5.85
C ASP A 94 7.40 -3.44 -4.38
N GLU A 95 8.54 -3.38 -3.70
CA GLU A 95 8.61 -3.18 -2.25
C GLU A 95 8.17 -1.76 -1.87
N LEU A 96 8.55 -0.79 -2.70
CA LEU A 96 8.21 0.62 -2.49
C LEU A 96 6.70 0.82 -2.56
N ILE A 97 6.05 0.29 -3.60
CA ILE A 97 4.60 0.35 -3.71
C ILE A 97 3.93 -0.37 -2.56
N LEU A 98 4.39 -1.57 -2.23
CA LEU A 98 3.82 -2.36 -1.15
C LEU A 98 3.86 -1.57 0.16
N MET A 99 5.01 -1.00 0.50
CA MET A 99 5.20 -0.20 1.71
C MET A 99 4.30 1.05 1.69
N LEU A 100 4.30 1.81 0.60
CA LEU A 100 3.51 3.05 0.52
C LEU A 100 2.01 2.77 0.62
N CYS A 101 1.50 1.74 -0.07
CA CYS A 101 0.10 1.35 0.01
C CYS A 101 -0.28 0.83 1.40
N PHE A 102 0.63 0.13 2.08
CA PHE A 102 0.42 -0.26 3.47
C PHE A 102 0.31 0.96 4.39
N ILE A 103 1.24 1.92 4.27
CA ILE A 103 1.29 3.10 5.13
C ILE A 103 0.07 3.99 4.89
N ILE A 104 -0.09 4.47 3.66
CA ILE A 104 -1.12 5.47 3.35
C ILE A 104 -2.51 4.81 3.38
N GLY A 105 -2.63 3.56 2.91
CA GLY A 105 -3.88 2.80 3.00
C GLY A 105 -4.32 2.57 4.44
N GLY A 106 -3.38 2.24 5.33
CA GLY A 106 -3.63 2.12 6.76
C GLY A 106 -4.07 3.43 7.39
N GLN A 107 -3.45 4.54 7.02
CA GLN A 107 -3.87 5.87 7.47
C GLN A 107 -5.28 6.20 7.03
N GLU A 108 -5.65 5.94 5.77
CA GLU A 108 -6.99 6.20 5.27
C GLU A 108 -8.04 5.35 5.99
N LEU A 109 -7.75 4.05 6.21
CA LEU A 109 -8.61 3.14 6.97
C LEU A 109 -8.76 3.54 8.45
N SER A 110 -7.76 4.23 9.01
CA SER A 110 -7.76 4.65 10.41
C SER A 110 -8.57 5.92 10.67
N LYS A 111 -8.88 6.70 9.62
CA LYS A 111 -9.64 7.95 9.78
C LYS A 111 -11.01 7.65 10.38
N PRO A 112 -11.44 8.42 11.40
CA PRO A 112 -12.80 8.29 11.92
C PRO A 112 -13.79 8.58 10.79
N GLU A 113 -14.83 7.76 10.65
CA GLU A 113 -15.97 8.10 9.79
C GLU A 113 -16.44 9.49 10.20
N SER A 114 -16.26 10.49 9.35
CA SER A 114 -16.92 11.78 9.55
C SER A 114 -18.39 11.45 9.60
N LYS A 115 -19.03 11.61 10.77
CA LYS A 115 -20.48 11.56 10.86
C LYS A 115 -20.99 12.53 9.80
N SER A 116 -21.57 12.00 8.72
CA SER A 116 -22.48 12.77 7.89
C SER A 116 -23.65 13.09 8.82
N LEU A 117 -23.55 14.25 9.47
CA LEU A 117 -24.68 14.91 10.12
C LEU A 117 -25.70 15.29 9.05
#